data_AF-A0A2C6C464-F1
#
_entry.id   AF-A0A2C6C464-F1
#
_cell.length_a   1.000
_cell.length_b   1.000
_cell.length_c   1.000
_cell.angle_alpha   90.00
_cell.angle_beta   90.00
_cell.angle_gamma   90.00
#
_symmetry.space_group_name_H-M   'P 1'
#
loop_
_entity.id
_entity.type
_entity.pdbx_description
1 polymer ?
#
loop_
_entity_poly.entity_id
_entity_poly.type
_entity_poly.pdbx_seq_one_letter_code
_entity_poly.pdbx_strand_id
1 'polypeptide(L)'
;MKTTTEYVQEGIKLQERSGTSSRKALERYKKAIKAYSLKKDEEYAFLYANYQMVLIYGSDLYNKVYGGPELQEVKETLPYAQTCLELAKGTSTHCAEMKSFYEEVIRNASYALAWYSYQQLVDKSELEKALETISLGCEYSESDLYIYMFALKAHLLLKLRREEESFSIVDSCLRKYPGHDDFSDIQKSKAYRQWKEKLLDETCFSVEKKEILQKAARITAVIKNTISEQKTDVREFIANVPEKEITPLGITRGKQACFYGDDDDSLLLFKGNLHIKGNLDEAWLGRQLENMRWKNDFMGIIVAGNLEVDGDITCDISIQVEKDLICDYLYTHNCHIEVSGNAHIKYGIYGQYNDGTLVIKGKVSCPYFINNDHSMPSKSDKGESIYIEAFCLDINNIEIDGLIYSAELLLPLVFDEDKEGNEEGDLSIDTFFSIVKKGENPFRQVTKLRS
;
A
#
# COMPACT_ATOMS: atom_id res chain seq x y z
N MET A 1 -53.05 -32.89 5.56
CA MET A 1 -52.10 -31.96 6.22
C MET A 1 -51.10 -31.54 5.17
N LYS A 2 -50.67 -30.26 5.13
CA LYS A 2 -49.70 -29.81 4.11
C LYS A 2 -48.34 -30.48 4.29
N THR A 3 -47.64 -30.76 3.20
CA THR A 3 -46.29 -31.35 3.21
C THR A 3 -45.22 -30.32 3.57
N THR A 4 -44.00 -30.80 3.85
CA THR A 4 -42.83 -29.93 4.12
C THR A 4 -42.59 -28.99 2.93
N THR A 5 -42.60 -29.53 1.72
CA THR A 5 -42.38 -28.80 0.47
C THR A 5 -43.42 -27.73 0.22
N GLU A 6 -44.70 -28.01 0.49
CA GLU A 6 -45.79 -27.04 0.33
C GLU A 6 -45.60 -25.83 1.25
N TYR A 7 -45.19 -26.05 2.50
CA TYR A 7 -44.91 -24.95 3.43
C TYR A 7 -43.67 -24.14 3.04
N VAL A 8 -42.62 -24.79 2.53
CA VAL A 8 -41.43 -24.09 2.01
C VAL A 8 -41.77 -23.19 0.84
N GLN A 9 -42.54 -23.69 -0.13
CA GLN A 9 -42.99 -22.90 -1.29
C GLN A 9 -43.86 -21.70 -0.87
N GLU A 10 -44.69 -21.84 0.17
CA GLU A 10 -45.41 -20.70 0.75
C GLU A 10 -44.46 -19.68 1.40
N GLY A 11 -43.43 -20.16 2.11
CA GLY A 11 -42.40 -19.31 2.70
C GLY A 11 -41.67 -18.48 1.66
N ILE A 12 -41.21 -19.12 0.58
CA ILE A 12 -40.49 -18.45 -0.54
C ILE A 12 -41.36 -17.36 -1.16
N LYS A 13 -42.62 -17.66 -1.51
CA LYS A 13 -43.56 -16.67 -2.06
C LYS A 13 -43.81 -15.49 -1.13
N LEU A 14 -43.71 -15.70 0.19
CA LEU A 14 -43.85 -14.63 1.17
C LEU A 14 -42.58 -13.78 1.29
N GLN A 15 -41.39 -14.37 1.15
CA GLN A 15 -40.13 -13.62 1.09
C GLN A 15 -40.06 -12.77 -0.18
N GLU A 16 -40.41 -13.32 -1.34
CA GLU A 16 -40.47 -12.59 -2.61
C GLU A 16 -41.35 -11.34 -2.55
N ARG A 17 -42.44 -11.39 -1.75
CA ARG A 17 -43.41 -10.29 -1.63
C ARG A 17 -43.09 -9.28 -0.53
N SER A 18 -42.35 -9.68 0.50
CA SER A 18 -42.23 -8.91 1.75
C SER A 18 -40.79 -8.76 2.25
N GLY A 19 -39.80 -9.18 1.45
CA GLY A 19 -38.39 -9.13 1.80
C GLY A 19 -37.92 -10.36 2.60
N THR A 20 -36.61 -10.48 2.71
CA THR A 20 -35.89 -11.60 3.33
C THR A 20 -36.25 -11.79 4.80
N SER A 21 -36.49 -10.72 5.56
CA SER A 21 -36.84 -10.76 7.00
C SER A 21 -38.35 -10.92 7.30
N SER A 22 -39.12 -11.49 6.38
CA SER A 22 -40.58 -11.63 6.53
C SER A 22 -40.97 -12.57 7.69
N ARG A 23 -41.50 -12.01 8.78
CA ARG A 23 -42.05 -12.78 9.92
C ARG A 23 -43.12 -13.78 9.50
N LYS A 24 -43.87 -13.49 8.43
CA LYS A 24 -44.86 -14.43 7.87
C LYS A 24 -44.19 -15.62 7.18
N ALA A 25 -43.06 -15.43 6.52
CA ALA A 25 -42.28 -16.52 5.94
C ALA A 25 -41.64 -17.39 7.04
N LEU A 26 -41.10 -16.78 8.09
CA LEU A 26 -40.56 -17.48 9.27
C LEU A 26 -41.58 -18.47 9.86
N GLU A 27 -42.84 -18.04 10.06
CA GLU A 27 -43.90 -18.91 10.56
C GLU A 27 -44.25 -20.06 9.60
N ARG A 28 -44.00 -19.92 8.30
CA ARG A 28 -44.16 -21.01 7.32
C ARG A 28 -43.01 -21.99 7.40
N TYR A 29 -41.77 -21.53 7.51
CA TYR A 29 -40.61 -22.42 7.69
C TYR A 29 -40.71 -23.21 9.00
N LYS A 30 -41.15 -22.59 10.11
CA LYS A 30 -41.46 -23.32 11.36
C LYS A 30 -42.50 -24.42 11.17
N LYS A 31 -43.52 -24.18 10.34
CA LYS A 31 -44.53 -25.20 10.00
C LYS A 31 -43.96 -26.29 9.09
N ALA A 32 -43.09 -25.94 8.14
CA ALA A 32 -42.38 -26.91 7.30
C ALA A 32 -41.55 -27.88 8.16
N ILE A 33 -40.74 -27.34 9.07
CA ILE A 33 -39.90 -28.11 10.00
C ILE A 33 -40.75 -29.07 10.85
N LYS A 34 -41.90 -28.61 11.37
CA LYS A 34 -42.84 -29.45 12.15
C LYS A 34 -43.56 -30.51 11.33
N ALA A 35 -43.73 -30.29 10.02
CA ALA A 35 -44.42 -31.22 9.13
C ALA A 35 -43.49 -32.31 8.57
N TYR A 36 -42.18 -32.21 8.81
CA TYR A 36 -41.20 -33.14 8.29
C TYR A 36 -41.41 -34.57 8.79
N SER A 37 -41.45 -35.51 7.85
CA SER A 37 -41.86 -36.89 8.08
C SER A 37 -40.75 -37.94 7.89
N LEU A 38 -39.47 -37.51 7.95
CA LEU A 38 -38.27 -38.36 7.70
C LEU A 38 -38.23 -39.02 6.30
N LYS A 39 -39.02 -38.52 5.35
CA LYS A 39 -38.96 -39.01 3.98
C LYS A 39 -37.80 -38.36 3.22
N LYS A 40 -37.06 -39.19 2.48
CA LYS A 40 -35.84 -38.77 1.76
C LYS A 40 -36.11 -37.69 0.69
N ASP A 41 -37.28 -37.71 0.06
CA ASP A 41 -37.70 -36.70 -0.93
C ASP A 41 -38.08 -35.34 -0.29
N GLU A 42 -38.27 -35.28 1.02
CA GLU A 42 -38.51 -34.04 1.77
C GLU A 42 -37.25 -33.46 2.42
N GLU A 43 -36.12 -34.17 2.40
CA GLU A 43 -34.88 -33.79 3.11
C GLU A 43 -34.32 -32.45 2.61
N TYR A 44 -34.36 -32.19 1.31
CA TYR A 44 -33.95 -30.90 0.73
C TYR A 44 -34.85 -29.75 1.19
N ALA A 45 -36.17 -29.96 1.20
CA ALA A 45 -37.11 -28.94 1.67
C ALA A 45 -36.95 -28.69 3.18
N PHE A 46 -36.67 -29.74 3.94
CA PHE A 46 -36.38 -29.64 5.36
C PHE A 46 -35.07 -28.87 5.62
N LEU A 47 -33.99 -29.18 4.90
CA LEU A 47 -32.74 -28.44 4.96
C LEU A 47 -32.93 -26.98 4.59
N TYR A 48 -33.64 -26.70 3.49
CA TYR A 48 -33.93 -25.34 3.06
C TYR A 48 -34.73 -24.58 4.11
N ALA A 49 -35.73 -25.19 4.74
CA ALA A 49 -36.49 -24.55 5.81
C ALA A 49 -35.59 -24.18 6.99
N ASN A 50 -34.74 -25.10 7.46
CA ASN A 50 -33.77 -24.81 8.54
C ASN A 50 -32.77 -23.72 8.12
N TYR A 51 -32.28 -23.76 6.88
CA TYR A 51 -31.37 -22.76 6.34
C TYR A 51 -32.01 -21.36 6.32
N GLN A 52 -33.27 -21.25 5.90
CA GLN A 52 -33.99 -19.98 5.95
C GLN A 52 -34.19 -19.50 7.40
N MET A 53 -34.33 -20.40 8.38
CA MET A 53 -34.32 -19.98 9.79
C MET A 53 -32.97 -19.37 10.18
N VAL A 54 -31.85 -20.00 9.77
CA VAL A 54 -30.50 -19.47 9.98
C VAL A 54 -30.33 -18.11 9.31
N LEU A 55 -30.78 -17.95 8.06
CA LEU A 55 -30.68 -16.67 7.34
C LEU A 55 -31.61 -15.59 7.87
N ILE A 56 -32.84 -15.89 8.29
CA ILE A 56 -33.76 -14.84 8.73
C ILE A 56 -33.30 -14.28 10.07
N TYR A 57 -33.05 -15.16 11.03
CA TYR A 57 -32.45 -14.76 12.30
C TYR A 57 -30.99 -14.26 12.11
N GLY A 58 -30.33 -14.70 11.04
CA GLY A 58 -29.01 -14.28 10.57
C GLY A 58 -28.97 -12.94 9.83
N SER A 59 -30.06 -12.52 9.21
CA SER A 59 -30.11 -11.26 8.46
C SER A 59 -30.14 -10.07 9.40
N ASP A 60 -30.57 -10.27 10.65
CA ASP A 60 -30.34 -9.34 11.77
C ASP A 60 -28.88 -9.40 12.29
N LEU A 61 -28.13 -10.49 12.06
CA LEU A 61 -26.66 -10.53 12.25
C LEU A 61 -25.93 -9.65 11.22
N TYR A 62 -26.37 -9.63 9.97
CA TYR A 62 -25.68 -8.90 8.88
C TYR A 62 -26.12 -7.44 8.75
N ASN A 63 -27.41 -7.12 8.89
CA ASN A 63 -27.92 -5.75 8.68
C ASN A 63 -27.69 -4.79 9.86
N LYS A 64 -27.29 -5.28 11.04
CA LYS A 64 -26.68 -4.46 12.10
C LYS A 64 -25.16 -4.34 11.83
N VAL A 65 -24.81 -3.78 10.67
CA VAL A 65 -23.48 -3.69 10.03
C VAL A 65 -22.37 -3.10 10.94
N TYR A 66 -22.69 -2.54 12.12
CA TYR A 66 -21.71 -1.90 13.02
C TYR A 66 -21.91 -2.19 14.53
N GLY A 67 -22.57 -3.30 14.92
CA GLY A 67 -22.81 -3.58 16.34
C GLY A 67 -23.03 -5.04 16.74
N GLY A 68 -23.00 -5.97 15.78
CA GLY A 68 -23.35 -7.38 16.02
C GLY A 68 -24.84 -7.57 16.36
N PRO A 69 -25.34 -8.80 16.25
CA PRO A 69 -26.71 -9.14 16.67
C PRO A 69 -26.88 -9.03 18.18
N GLU A 70 -28.13 -8.86 18.62
CA GLU A 70 -28.46 -9.15 20.01
C GLU A 70 -28.33 -10.65 20.26
N LEU A 71 -27.58 -11.02 21.30
CA LEU A 71 -27.26 -12.40 21.65
C LEU A 71 -28.49 -13.34 21.70
N GLN A 72 -29.65 -12.79 22.07
CA GLN A 72 -30.90 -13.53 22.19
C GLN A 72 -31.42 -14.04 20.83
N GLU A 73 -31.22 -13.29 19.74
CA GLU A 73 -31.65 -13.69 18.39
C GLU A 73 -30.72 -14.77 17.82
N VAL A 74 -29.41 -14.65 18.07
CA VAL A 74 -28.42 -15.68 17.67
C VAL A 74 -28.72 -17.01 18.34
N LYS A 75 -29.15 -16.99 19.61
CA LYS A 75 -29.50 -18.19 20.37
C LYS A 75 -30.66 -18.97 19.72
N GLU A 76 -31.62 -18.30 19.11
CA GLU A 76 -32.73 -18.95 18.40
C GLU A 76 -32.26 -19.67 17.13
N THR A 77 -31.10 -19.32 16.58
CA THR A 77 -30.56 -19.92 15.33
C THR A 77 -29.89 -21.28 15.55
N LEU A 78 -29.37 -21.53 16.76
CA LEU A 78 -28.46 -22.65 17.02
C LEU A 78 -29.05 -24.02 16.68
N PRO A 79 -30.30 -24.36 17.05
CA PRO A 79 -30.85 -25.68 16.72
C PRO A 79 -30.99 -25.88 15.20
N TYR A 80 -31.31 -24.82 14.48
CA TYR A 80 -31.44 -24.84 13.02
C TYR A 80 -30.08 -24.95 12.33
N ALA A 81 -29.09 -24.21 12.81
CA ALA A 81 -27.72 -24.28 12.29
C ALA A 81 -27.07 -25.65 12.54
N GLN A 82 -27.30 -26.26 13.72
CA GLN A 82 -26.87 -27.64 14.00
C GLN A 82 -27.49 -28.63 13.02
N THR A 83 -28.81 -28.55 12.83
CA THR A 83 -29.54 -29.40 11.89
C THR A 83 -29.02 -29.21 10.46
N CYS A 84 -28.76 -27.97 10.04
CA CYS A 84 -28.17 -27.67 8.74
C CYS A 84 -26.81 -28.34 8.53
N LEU A 85 -25.90 -28.26 9.50
CA LEU A 85 -24.59 -28.89 9.41
C LEU A 85 -24.66 -30.42 9.40
N GLU A 86 -25.53 -31.02 10.21
CA GLU A 86 -25.73 -32.47 10.24
C GLU A 86 -26.19 -33.01 8.88
N LEU A 87 -27.14 -32.31 8.24
CA LEU A 87 -27.67 -32.70 6.93
C LEU A 87 -26.67 -32.44 5.80
N ALA A 88 -26.00 -31.28 5.81
CA ALA A 88 -25.14 -30.87 4.70
C ALA A 88 -23.80 -31.61 4.62
N LYS A 89 -23.19 -31.99 5.76
CA LYS A 89 -21.88 -32.68 5.79
C LYS A 89 -21.92 -34.08 5.16
N GLY A 90 -23.09 -34.72 5.11
CA GLY A 90 -23.25 -36.10 4.63
C GLY A 90 -23.60 -36.22 3.14
N THR A 91 -23.83 -35.12 2.44
CA THR A 91 -24.41 -35.18 1.08
C THR A 91 -23.34 -35.12 -0.01
N SER A 92 -23.15 -36.21 -0.75
CA SER A 92 -22.43 -36.19 -2.03
C SER A 92 -23.42 -35.95 -3.18
N THR A 93 -23.51 -34.72 -3.71
CA THR A 93 -24.36 -34.43 -4.88
C THR A 93 -23.54 -34.23 -6.15
N HIS A 94 -23.94 -34.87 -7.26
CA HIS A 94 -23.35 -34.65 -8.57
C HIS A 94 -23.89 -33.41 -9.32
N CYS A 95 -24.91 -32.75 -8.78
CA CYS A 95 -25.50 -31.52 -9.35
C CYS A 95 -24.77 -30.28 -8.82
N ALA A 96 -24.26 -29.45 -9.72
CA ALA A 96 -23.48 -28.26 -9.37
C ALA A 96 -24.29 -27.23 -8.56
N GLU A 97 -25.54 -26.97 -8.93
CA GLU A 97 -26.41 -26.01 -8.21
C GLU A 97 -26.70 -26.48 -6.79
N MET A 98 -26.97 -27.78 -6.61
CA MET A 98 -27.17 -28.35 -5.27
C MET A 98 -25.89 -28.24 -4.46
N LYS A 99 -24.74 -28.55 -5.05
CA LYS A 99 -23.44 -28.43 -4.38
C LYS A 99 -23.23 -27.01 -3.84
N SER A 100 -23.41 -25.98 -4.68
CA SER A 100 -23.27 -24.58 -4.24
C SER A 100 -24.21 -24.21 -3.11
N PHE A 101 -25.46 -24.72 -3.13
CA PHE A 101 -26.39 -24.52 -2.02
C PHE A 101 -25.90 -25.17 -0.72
N TYR A 102 -25.43 -26.43 -0.74
CA TYR A 102 -24.89 -27.08 0.46
C TYR A 102 -23.68 -26.33 1.03
N GLU A 103 -22.79 -25.84 0.16
CA GLU A 103 -21.64 -25.03 0.58
C GLU A 103 -22.08 -23.73 1.28
N GLU A 104 -23.10 -23.06 0.74
CA GLU A 104 -23.69 -21.86 1.35
C GLU A 104 -24.34 -22.14 2.71
N VAL A 105 -25.04 -23.27 2.82
CA VAL A 105 -25.61 -23.75 4.09
C VAL A 105 -24.51 -24.01 5.11
N ILE A 106 -23.43 -24.69 4.72
CA ILE A 106 -22.29 -24.96 5.60
C ILE A 106 -21.66 -23.66 6.07
N ARG A 107 -21.38 -22.70 5.16
CA ARG A 107 -20.78 -21.41 5.53
C ARG A 107 -21.59 -20.67 6.60
N ASN A 108 -22.89 -20.45 6.34
CA ASN A 108 -23.75 -19.67 7.23
C ASN A 108 -24.03 -20.39 8.55
N ALA A 109 -24.28 -21.71 8.52
CA ALA A 109 -24.53 -22.47 9.74
C ALA A 109 -23.28 -22.55 10.64
N SER A 110 -22.11 -22.76 10.04
CA SER A 110 -20.83 -22.73 10.76
C SER A 110 -20.57 -21.36 11.38
N TYR A 111 -20.80 -20.28 10.64
CA TYR A 111 -20.64 -18.93 11.15
C TYR A 111 -21.57 -18.64 12.33
N ALA A 112 -22.87 -18.95 12.23
CA ALA A 112 -23.83 -18.71 13.30
C ALA A 112 -23.46 -19.44 14.61
N LEU A 113 -23.06 -20.71 14.51
CA LEU A 113 -22.65 -21.51 15.68
C LEU A 113 -21.34 -21.01 16.29
N ALA A 114 -20.35 -20.71 15.46
CA ALA A 114 -19.06 -20.22 15.93
C ALA A 114 -19.16 -18.81 16.54
N TRP A 115 -19.99 -17.94 15.97
CA TRP A 115 -20.20 -16.58 16.46
C TRP A 115 -20.84 -16.58 17.85
N TYR A 116 -21.91 -17.36 18.03
CA TYR A 116 -22.54 -17.51 19.34
C TYR A 116 -21.54 -18.02 20.39
N SER A 117 -20.78 -19.04 20.00
CA SER A 117 -19.74 -19.65 20.82
C SER A 117 -18.67 -18.62 21.22
N TYR A 118 -18.18 -17.84 20.26
CA TYR A 118 -17.23 -16.76 20.50
C TYR A 118 -17.75 -15.74 21.52
N GLN A 119 -19.03 -15.35 21.46
CA GLN A 119 -19.62 -14.35 22.36
C GLN A 119 -19.81 -14.87 23.80
N GLN A 120 -20.08 -16.16 23.98
CA GLN A 120 -20.51 -16.72 25.27
C GLN A 120 -19.45 -17.50 26.03
N LEU A 121 -18.48 -18.07 25.33
CA LEU A 121 -17.61 -19.06 25.92
C LEU A 121 -16.31 -18.45 26.44
N VAL A 122 -15.96 -18.88 27.64
CA VAL A 122 -14.63 -18.69 28.25
C VAL A 122 -13.88 -20.03 28.32
N ASP A 123 -14.60 -21.15 28.18
CA ASP A 123 -14.04 -22.49 28.23
C ASP A 123 -13.23 -22.82 26.96
N LYS A 124 -12.00 -23.30 27.16
CA LYS A 124 -11.08 -23.63 26.08
C LYS A 124 -11.61 -24.74 25.16
N SER A 125 -12.22 -25.79 25.72
CA SER A 125 -12.70 -26.93 24.94
C SER A 125 -13.86 -26.53 24.03
N GLU A 126 -14.74 -25.66 24.51
CA GLU A 126 -15.86 -25.17 23.70
C GLU A 126 -15.40 -24.15 22.63
N LEU A 127 -14.36 -23.34 22.93
CA LEU A 127 -13.72 -22.49 21.93
C LEU A 127 -13.02 -23.29 20.82
N GLU A 128 -12.38 -24.42 21.13
CA GLU A 128 -11.78 -25.31 20.11
C GLU A 128 -12.86 -25.93 19.20
N LYS A 129 -14.02 -26.34 19.75
CA LYS A 129 -15.16 -26.81 18.93
C LYS A 129 -15.71 -25.71 18.02
N ALA A 130 -15.77 -24.48 18.52
CA ALA A 130 -16.17 -23.32 17.71
C ALA A 130 -15.15 -23.07 16.58
N LEU A 131 -13.86 -23.20 16.88
CA LEU A 131 -12.78 -23.06 15.90
C LEU A 131 -12.84 -24.14 14.81
N GLU A 132 -13.11 -25.39 15.18
CA GLU A 132 -13.33 -26.49 14.22
C GLU A 132 -14.55 -26.20 13.33
N THR A 133 -15.64 -25.74 13.94
CA THR A 133 -16.89 -25.40 13.23
C THR A 133 -16.68 -24.29 12.21
N ILE A 134 -16.05 -23.18 12.58
CA ILE A 134 -15.78 -22.08 11.63
C ILE A 134 -14.76 -22.49 10.56
N SER A 135 -13.78 -23.32 10.90
CA SER A 135 -12.78 -23.80 9.94
C SER A 135 -13.42 -24.58 8.81
N LEU A 136 -14.40 -25.44 9.10
CA LEU A 136 -15.20 -26.11 8.08
C LEU A 136 -15.91 -25.10 7.16
N GLY A 137 -16.46 -24.01 7.71
CA GLY A 137 -17.08 -22.97 6.90
C GLY A 137 -16.08 -22.26 5.98
N CYS A 138 -14.87 -21.98 6.48
CA CYS A 138 -13.80 -21.35 5.70
C CYS A 138 -13.34 -22.21 4.51
N GLU A 139 -13.40 -23.55 4.59
CA GLU A 139 -13.03 -24.46 3.50
C GLU A 139 -13.89 -24.25 2.23
N TYR A 140 -15.11 -23.72 2.38
CA TYR A 140 -16.03 -23.45 1.29
C TYR A 140 -16.12 -21.95 0.94
N SER A 141 -15.16 -21.14 1.37
CA SER A 141 -15.16 -19.68 1.20
C SER A 141 -14.11 -19.25 0.16
N GLU A 142 -14.52 -19.07 -1.09
CA GLU A 142 -13.61 -18.74 -2.20
C GLU A 142 -13.56 -17.23 -2.55
N SER A 143 -14.53 -16.44 -2.08
CA SER A 143 -14.69 -15.01 -2.38
C SER A 143 -14.40 -14.10 -1.18
N ASP A 144 -13.99 -12.87 -1.50
CA ASP A 144 -13.87 -11.71 -0.62
C ASP A 144 -15.09 -11.45 0.26
N LEU A 145 -16.30 -11.74 -0.25
CA LEU A 145 -17.56 -11.59 0.48
C LEU A 145 -17.60 -12.38 1.80
N TYR A 146 -16.71 -13.36 2.01
CA TYR A 146 -16.67 -14.23 3.18
C TYR A 146 -15.49 -13.96 4.13
N ILE A 147 -14.77 -12.85 3.94
CA ILE A 147 -13.64 -12.45 4.80
C ILE A 147 -14.01 -12.36 6.28
N TYR A 148 -15.26 -11.99 6.61
CA TYR A 148 -15.81 -11.97 7.96
C TYR A 148 -15.72 -13.33 8.69
N MET A 149 -15.74 -14.45 7.96
CA MET A 149 -15.57 -15.78 8.54
C MET A 149 -14.12 -16.01 9.00
N PHE A 150 -13.16 -15.55 8.19
CA PHE A 150 -11.74 -15.59 8.54
C PHE A 150 -11.43 -14.64 9.69
N ALA A 151 -12.10 -13.49 9.76
CA ALA A 151 -12.05 -12.59 10.90
C ALA A 151 -12.52 -13.28 12.19
N LEU A 152 -13.70 -13.91 12.18
CA LEU A 152 -14.17 -14.68 13.35
C LEU A 152 -13.20 -15.80 13.74
N LYS A 153 -12.64 -16.52 12.77
CA LYS A 153 -11.62 -17.56 13.01
C LYS A 153 -10.37 -17.00 13.69
N ALA A 154 -9.85 -15.86 13.22
CA ALA A 154 -8.72 -15.17 13.84
C ALA A 154 -9.02 -14.77 15.29
N HIS A 155 -10.20 -14.17 15.54
CA HIS A 155 -10.62 -13.78 16.89
C HIS A 155 -10.76 -14.97 17.85
N LEU A 156 -11.26 -16.11 17.38
CA LEU A 156 -11.32 -17.36 18.17
C LEU A 156 -9.91 -17.85 18.53
N LEU A 157 -8.96 -17.81 17.57
CA LEU A 157 -7.55 -18.16 17.83
C LEU A 157 -6.92 -17.23 18.86
N LEU A 158 -7.20 -15.93 18.83
CA LEU A 158 -6.74 -14.99 19.86
C LEU A 158 -7.30 -15.32 21.24
N LYS A 159 -8.60 -15.64 21.35
CA LYS A 159 -9.19 -16.11 22.62
C LYS A 159 -8.55 -17.40 23.14
N LEU A 160 -8.11 -18.27 22.23
CA LEU A 160 -7.36 -19.50 22.54
C LEU A 160 -5.86 -19.27 22.81
N ARG A 161 -5.38 -18.03 22.74
CA ARG A 161 -3.95 -17.64 22.85
C ARG A 161 -3.05 -18.28 21.78
N ARG A 162 -3.58 -18.44 20.56
CA ARG A 162 -2.89 -18.94 19.37
C ARG A 162 -2.58 -17.78 18.42
N GLU A 163 -1.78 -16.83 18.90
CA GLU A 163 -1.52 -15.54 18.24
C GLU A 163 -0.89 -15.69 16.85
N GLU A 164 0.12 -16.55 16.69
CA GLU A 164 0.82 -16.75 15.42
C GLU A 164 -0.11 -17.24 14.30
N GLU A 165 -0.99 -18.19 14.61
CA GLU A 165 -1.99 -18.69 13.65
C GLU A 165 -3.02 -17.62 13.31
N SER A 166 -3.47 -16.84 14.31
CA SER A 166 -4.38 -15.72 14.07
C SER A 166 -3.75 -14.69 13.15
N PHE A 167 -2.53 -14.25 13.46
CA PHE A 167 -1.83 -13.22 12.71
C PHE A 167 -1.48 -13.66 11.29
N SER A 168 -1.17 -14.95 11.09
CA SER A 168 -0.97 -15.52 9.76
C SER A 168 -2.24 -15.46 8.90
N ILE A 169 -3.42 -15.75 9.47
CA ILE A 169 -4.70 -15.61 8.75
C ILE A 169 -4.95 -14.15 8.37
N VAL A 170 -4.79 -13.24 9.34
CA VAL A 170 -4.99 -11.79 9.15
C VAL A 170 -4.09 -11.27 8.05
N ASP A 171 -2.79 -11.58 8.10
CA ASP A 171 -1.82 -11.16 7.08
C ASP A 171 -2.15 -11.73 5.69
N SER A 172 -2.52 -13.01 5.61
CA SER A 172 -2.91 -13.64 4.33
C SER A 172 -4.14 -12.96 3.72
N CYS A 173 -5.14 -12.64 4.53
CA CYS A 173 -6.34 -11.95 4.07
C CYS A 173 -6.05 -10.52 3.63
N LEU A 174 -5.29 -9.75 4.40
CA LEU A 174 -4.97 -8.35 4.09
C LEU A 174 -4.06 -8.20 2.87
N ARG A 175 -3.19 -9.18 2.58
CA ARG A 175 -2.42 -9.20 1.31
C ARG A 175 -3.32 -9.35 0.10
N LYS A 176 -4.41 -10.11 0.22
CA LYS A 176 -5.38 -10.34 -0.87
C LYS A 176 -6.38 -9.19 -0.97
N TYR A 177 -6.75 -8.58 0.15
CA TYR A 177 -7.74 -7.53 0.27
C TYR A 177 -7.23 -6.40 1.19
N PRO A 178 -6.34 -5.52 0.66
CA PRO A 178 -5.85 -4.38 1.42
C PRO A 178 -7.01 -3.47 1.85
N GLY A 179 -6.97 -2.96 3.09
CA GLY A 179 -7.96 -2.00 3.60
C GLY A 179 -9.29 -2.61 4.09
N HIS A 180 -9.39 -3.93 4.32
CA HIS A 180 -10.61 -4.53 4.85
C HIS A 180 -10.77 -4.32 6.37
N ASP A 181 -11.89 -3.72 6.79
CA ASP A 181 -12.13 -3.27 8.18
C ASP A 181 -12.33 -4.39 9.22
N ASP A 182 -12.70 -5.61 8.78
CA ASP A 182 -12.95 -6.77 9.67
C ASP A 182 -11.75 -7.17 10.54
N PHE A 183 -10.54 -6.71 10.21
CA PHE A 183 -9.31 -6.96 10.99
C PHE A 183 -8.76 -5.72 11.68
N SER A 184 -9.48 -4.59 11.65
CA SER A 184 -8.97 -3.29 12.09
C SER A 184 -8.50 -3.29 13.55
N ASP A 185 -9.17 -4.01 14.44
CA ASP A 185 -8.79 -4.14 15.84
C ASP A 185 -7.49 -4.96 16.02
N ILE A 186 -7.34 -6.06 15.26
CA ILE A 186 -6.12 -6.88 15.25
C ILE A 186 -4.95 -6.11 14.63
N GLN A 187 -5.18 -5.39 13.53
CA GLN A 187 -4.16 -4.56 12.86
C GLN A 187 -3.60 -3.50 13.81
N LYS A 188 -4.47 -2.84 14.58
CA LYS A 188 -4.11 -1.82 15.57
C LYS A 188 -3.36 -2.40 16.78
N SER A 189 -3.50 -3.71 17.03
CA SER A 189 -2.88 -4.37 18.17
C SER A 189 -1.35 -4.31 18.10
N LYS A 190 -0.72 -4.01 19.24
CA LYS A 190 0.75 -3.99 19.36
C LYS A 190 1.37 -5.35 19.03
N ALA A 191 0.71 -6.43 19.43
CA ALA A 191 1.19 -7.80 19.24
C ALA A 191 1.26 -8.16 17.74
N TYR A 192 0.22 -7.84 16.96
CA TYR A 192 0.23 -8.07 15.52
C TYR A 192 1.33 -7.26 14.82
N ARG A 193 1.48 -5.97 15.14
CA ARG A 193 2.55 -5.13 14.58
C ARG A 193 3.94 -5.69 14.84
N GLN A 194 4.21 -6.08 16.09
CA GLN A 194 5.50 -6.69 16.46
C GLN A 194 5.73 -8.05 15.76
N TRP A 195 4.68 -8.87 15.65
CA TRP A 195 4.76 -10.14 14.91
C TRP A 195 5.04 -9.89 13.43
N LYS A 196 4.37 -8.90 12.82
CA LYS A 196 4.54 -8.54 11.41
C LYS A 196 5.94 -7.99 11.14
N GLU A 197 6.46 -7.14 12.02
CA GLU A 197 7.85 -6.67 11.98
C GLU A 197 8.86 -7.83 12.04
N LYS A 198 8.58 -8.85 12.88
CA LYS A 198 9.40 -10.07 12.98
C LYS A 198 9.23 -11.00 11.77
N LEU A 199 8.06 -11.06 11.14
CA LEU A 199 7.83 -11.86 9.94
C LEU A 199 8.53 -11.25 8.70
N LEU A 200 8.65 -9.93 8.68
CA LEU A 200 9.43 -9.18 7.70
C LEU A 200 10.96 -9.38 7.85
N ASP A 201 11.38 -10.25 8.79
CA ASP A 201 12.75 -10.74 8.90
C ASP A 201 13.00 -11.82 7.80
N GLU A 202 13.52 -11.33 6.67
CA GLU A 202 14.40 -11.94 5.65
C GLU A 202 13.93 -13.16 4.84
N THR A 203 13.02 -13.97 5.37
CA THR A 203 12.56 -15.21 4.71
C THR A 203 11.34 -15.01 3.82
N CYS A 204 10.55 -13.95 4.04
CA CYS A 204 9.24 -13.74 3.41
C CYS A 204 9.23 -12.92 2.10
N PHE A 205 10.37 -12.34 1.68
CA PHE A 205 10.42 -11.59 0.43
C PHE A 205 10.47 -12.52 -0.78
N SER A 206 9.72 -12.17 -1.83
CA SER A 206 9.81 -12.83 -3.14
C SER A 206 11.21 -12.69 -3.73
N VAL A 207 11.51 -13.44 -4.80
CA VAL A 207 12.82 -13.37 -5.47
C VAL A 207 13.09 -11.94 -5.95
N GLU A 208 12.10 -11.31 -6.58
CA GLU A 208 12.18 -9.94 -7.09
C GLU A 208 12.46 -8.93 -5.96
N LYS A 209 11.73 -9.05 -4.84
CA LYS A 209 11.95 -8.21 -3.66
C LYS A 209 13.37 -8.37 -3.11
N LYS A 210 13.88 -9.59 -3.03
CA LYS A 210 15.25 -9.87 -2.57
C LYS A 210 16.30 -9.29 -3.53
N GLU A 211 16.06 -9.33 -4.84
CA GLU A 211 16.95 -8.73 -5.83
C GLU A 211 17.05 -7.20 -5.66
N ILE A 212 15.93 -6.52 -5.39
CA ILE A 212 15.90 -5.08 -5.07
C ILE A 212 16.72 -4.79 -3.81
N LEU A 213 16.52 -5.54 -2.72
CA LEU A 213 17.27 -5.33 -1.48
C LEU A 213 18.78 -5.56 -1.67
N GLN A 214 19.17 -6.56 -2.46
CA GLN A 214 20.57 -6.80 -2.80
C GLN A 214 21.16 -5.69 -3.67
N LYS A 215 20.39 -5.17 -4.62
CA LYS A 215 20.75 -4.02 -5.45
C LYS A 215 20.95 -2.76 -4.60
N ALA A 216 20.05 -2.48 -3.66
CA ALA A 216 20.19 -1.37 -2.71
C ALA A 216 21.47 -1.48 -1.87
N ALA A 217 21.82 -2.70 -1.42
CA ALA A 217 23.06 -2.94 -0.68
C ALA A 217 24.31 -2.67 -1.53
N ARG A 218 24.32 -3.05 -2.81
CA ARG A 218 25.44 -2.78 -3.73
C ARG A 218 25.59 -1.28 -4.02
N ILE A 219 24.49 -0.58 -4.26
CA ILE A 219 24.45 0.87 -4.41
C ILE A 219 25.04 1.55 -3.17
N THR A 220 24.58 1.16 -1.97
CA THR A 220 25.08 1.69 -0.70
C THR A 220 26.59 1.49 -0.55
N ALA A 221 27.11 0.31 -0.93
CA ALA A 221 28.54 0.04 -0.89
C ALA A 221 29.35 0.97 -1.82
N VAL A 222 28.83 1.25 -3.02
CA VAL A 222 29.44 2.22 -3.96
C VAL A 222 29.46 3.62 -3.33
N ILE A 223 28.32 4.11 -2.82
CA ILE A 223 28.22 5.42 -2.19
C ILE A 223 29.18 5.55 -1.01
N LYS A 224 29.24 4.53 -0.15
CA LYS A 224 30.14 4.50 1.01
C LYS A 224 31.61 4.58 0.60
N ASN A 225 32.00 3.89 -0.47
CA ASN A 225 33.36 3.98 -1.01
C ASN A 225 33.65 5.38 -1.55
N THR A 226 32.73 5.98 -2.32
CA THR A 226 32.87 7.35 -2.83
C THR A 226 33.05 8.38 -1.71
N ILE A 227 32.26 8.27 -0.63
CA ILE A 227 32.41 9.13 0.55
C ILE A 227 33.79 8.96 1.20
N SER A 228 34.30 7.72 1.27
CA SER A 228 35.62 7.43 1.85
C SER A 228 36.76 8.00 1.01
N GLU A 229 36.69 7.90 -0.32
CA GLU A 229 37.70 8.42 -1.25
C GLU A 229 37.77 9.96 -1.20
N GLN A 230 36.62 10.63 -1.12
CA GLN A 230 36.58 12.10 -0.99
C GLN A 230 37.20 12.61 0.32
N LYS A 231 37.09 11.86 1.42
CA LYS A 231 37.77 12.22 2.69
C LYS A 231 39.30 12.20 2.57
N THR A 232 39.84 11.48 1.59
CA THR A 232 41.28 11.37 1.35
C THR A 232 41.80 12.32 0.26
N ASP A 233 40.94 12.85 -0.61
CA ASP A 233 41.30 13.81 -1.66
C ASP A 233 41.08 15.25 -1.16
N VAL A 234 42.14 15.89 -0.65
CA VAL A 234 42.10 17.27 -0.10
C VAL A 234 42.22 18.32 -1.23
N ARG A 235 41.66 18.07 -2.41
CA ARG A 235 41.64 19.08 -3.47
C ARG A 235 40.79 20.25 -3.01
N GLU A 236 41.40 21.43 -2.96
CA GLU A 236 40.69 22.66 -2.63
C GLU A 236 39.73 22.98 -3.78
N PHE A 237 38.43 22.81 -3.53
CA PHE A 237 37.40 23.17 -4.47
C PHE A 237 37.30 24.70 -4.55
N ILE A 238 37.71 25.28 -5.69
CA ILE A 238 37.69 26.72 -5.93
C ILE A 238 36.37 27.08 -6.60
N ALA A 239 35.50 27.78 -5.88
CA ALA A 239 34.27 28.34 -6.45
C ALA A 239 34.61 29.28 -7.62
N ASN A 240 33.82 29.20 -8.69
CA ASN A 240 33.97 30.04 -9.87
C ASN A 240 32.58 30.52 -10.32
N VAL A 241 32.33 31.82 -10.17
CA VAL A 241 31.12 32.46 -10.69
C VAL A 241 31.55 33.28 -11.91
N PRO A 242 31.17 32.88 -13.14
CA PRO A 242 31.57 33.59 -14.35
C PRO A 242 30.86 34.95 -14.46
N GLU A 243 31.19 35.71 -15.51
CA GLU A 243 30.40 36.88 -15.87
C GLU A 243 28.92 36.50 -16.01
N LYS A 244 28.04 37.32 -15.45
CA LYS A 244 26.60 37.08 -15.43
C LYS A 244 25.81 38.32 -15.80
N GLU A 245 24.68 38.12 -16.46
CA GLU A 245 23.78 39.20 -16.87
C GLU A 245 22.32 38.77 -16.78
N ILE A 246 21.42 39.76 -16.68
CA ILE A 246 19.99 39.53 -16.87
C ILE A 246 19.69 39.55 -18.37
N THR A 247 19.04 38.51 -18.88
CA THR A 247 18.59 38.42 -20.27
C THR A 247 17.09 38.14 -20.35
N PRO A 248 16.36 38.73 -21.32
CA PRO A 248 15.00 38.34 -21.64
C PRO A 248 14.89 36.90 -22.14
N LEU A 249 13.79 36.21 -21.80
CA LEU A 249 13.48 34.85 -22.18
C LEU A 249 13.41 34.67 -23.71
N GLY A 250 12.77 35.61 -24.42
CA GLY A 250 12.59 35.54 -25.88
C GLY A 250 13.91 35.52 -26.66
N ILE A 251 14.95 36.20 -26.14
CA ILE A 251 16.31 36.16 -26.73
C ILE A 251 16.91 34.75 -26.62
N THR A 252 16.59 34.04 -25.54
CA THR A 252 17.10 32.69 -25.24
C THR A 252 16.29 31.58 -25.90
N ARG A 253 14.98 31.78 -26.15
CA ARG A 253 14.14 30.83 -26.93
C ARG A 253 14.66 30.60 -28.35
N GLY A 254 15.26 31.62 -28.97
CA GLY A 254 16.00 31.47 -30.24
C GLY A 254 17.18 30.50 -30.19
N LYS A 255 17.59 30.05 -28.99
CA LYS A 255 18.66 29.09 -28.70
C LYS A 255 18.18 27.82 -27.98
N GLN A 256 16.87 27.51 -27.99
CA GLN A 256 16.24 26.35 -27.32
C GLN A 256 16.11 26.46 -25.78
N ALA A 257 15.66 27.60 -25.25
CA ALA A 257 15.24 27.67 -23.85
C ALA A 257 13.93 26.90 -23.60
N CYS A 258 13.87 26.10 -22.53
CA CYS A 258 12.74 25.23 -22.17
C CYS A 258 11.72 25.87 -21.21
N PHE A 259 11.85 27.16 -20.91
CA PHE A 259 11.01 27.85 -19.94
C PHE A 259 9.65 28.30 -20.54
N TYR A 260 8.57 28.07 -19.78
CA TYR A 260 7.27 28.71 -20.03
C TYR A 260 7.27 30.10 -19.42
N GLY A 261 6.70 31.08 -20.13
CA GLY A 261 6.77 32.50 -19.75
C GLY A 261 6.64 33.41 -20.97
N ASP A 262 6.52 34.70 -20.71
CA ASP A 262 6.48 35.74 -21.74
C ASP A 262 7.90 36.06 -22.22
N ASP A 263 8.03 36.47 -23.48
CA ASP A 263 9.34 36.69 -24.11
C ASP A 263 10.16 37.81 -23.43
N ASP A 264 9.52 38.68 -22.66
CA ASP A 264 10.16 39.73 -21.90
C ASP A 264 10.41 39.37 -20.41
N ASP A 265 10.06 38.15 -19.99
CA ASP A 265 10.46 37.62 -18.68
C ASP A 265 11.98 37.47 -18.57
N SER A 266 12.49 37.50 -17.34
CA SER A 266 13.91 37.67 -17.06
C SER A 266 14.57 36.38 -16.58
N LEU A 267 15.77 36.11 -17.09
CA LEU A 267 16.63 35.00 -16.71
C LEU A 267 18.00 35.52 -16.27
N LEU A 268 18.66 34.80 -15.37
CA LEU A 268 20.05 35.04 -15.02
C LEU A 268 20.96 34.14 -15.86
N LEU A 269 21.69 34.73 -16.81
CA LEU A 269 22.65 34.02 -17.65
C LEU A 269 24.05 34.08 -17.04
N PHE A 270 24.65 32.92 -16.79
CA PHE A 270 26.06 32.74 -16.47
C PHE A 270 26.85 32.41 -17.74
N LYS A 271 27.79 33.29 -18.15
CA LYS A 271 28.57 33.20 -19.39
C LYS A 271 29.79 32.29 -19.24
N GLY A 272 29.58 31.02 -18.94
CA GLY A 272 30.63 30.01 -18.84
C GLY A 272 30.35 28.96 -17.77
N ASN A 273 31.40 28.28 -17.33
CA ASN A 273 31.29 27.27 -16.29
C ASN A 273 31.00 27.91 -14.93
N LEU A 274 29.97 27.42 -14.24
CA LEU A 274 29.59 27.86 -12.90
C LEU A 274 29.93 26.75 -11.90
N HIS A 275 30.84 27.06 -10.98
CA HIS A 275 31.26 26.15 -9.92
C HIS A 275 30.85 26.75 -8.57
N ILE A 276 30.00 26.04 -7.83
CA ILE A 276 29.46 26.47 -6.55
C ILE A 276 30.06 25.61 -5.44
N LYS A 277 30.60 26.27 -4.42
CA LYS A 277 31.00 25.60 -3.17
C LYS A 277 29.81 25.63 -2.20
N GLY A 278 29.29 24.47 -1.84
CA GLY A 278 28.05 24.33 -1.09
C GLY A 278 26.82 24.24 -2.01
N ASN A 279 25.65 24.54 -1.46
CA ASN A 279 24.38 24.33 -2.15
C ASN A 279 24.04 25.44 -3.15
N LEU A 280 23.34 25.05 -4.21
CA LEU A 280 22.54 25.96 -5.04
C LEU A 280 21.11 25.95 -4.47
N ASP A 281 20.85 26.90 -3.58
CA ASP A 281 19.57 27.14 -2.92
C ASP A 281 19.09 28.58 -3.17
N GLU A 282 17.89 28.92 -2.67
CA GLU A 282 17.34 30.27 -2.78
C GLU A 282 18.27 31.34 -2.19
N ALA A 283 18.96 31.02 -1.09
CA ALA A 283 19.87 31.95 -0.44
C ALA A 283 21.10 32.24 -1.32
N TRP A 284 21.65 31.22 -1.97
CA TRP A 284 22.75 31.38 -2.93
C TRP A 284 22.31 32.19 -4.14
N LEU A 285 21.15 31.87 -4.70
CA LEU A 285 20.60 32.59 -5.85
C LEU A 285 20.30 34.06 -5.51
N GLY A 286 19.72 34.32 -4.33
CA GLY A 286 19.46 35.66 -3.81
C GLY A 286 20.73 36.52 -3.76
N ARG A 287 21.85 35.96 -3.27
CA ARG A 287 23.16 36.63 -3.30
C ARG A 287 23.64 36.95 -4.71
N GLN A 288 23.31 36.11 -5.69
CA GLN A 288 23.70 36.38 -7.08
C GLN A 288 22.89 37.52 -7.71
N LEU A 289 21.66 37.71 -7.26
CA LEU A 289 20.74 38.74 -7.75
C LEU A 289 20.89 40.07 -7.00
N GLU A 290 21.71 40.12 -5.94
CA GLU A 290 22.01 41.37 -5.22
C GLU A 290 22.52 42.44 -6.20
N ASN A 291 21.84 43.59 -6.21
CA ASN A 291 22.11 44.74 -7.09
C ASN A 291 21.83 44.51 -8.58
N MET A 292 21.26 43.37 -8.96
CA MET A 292 20.69 43.18 -10.29
C MET A 292 19.30 43.82 -10.36
N ARG A 293 18.93 44.26 -11.56
CA ARG A 293 17.62 44.84 -11.85
C ARG A 293 17.07 44.13 -13.07
N TRP A 294 15.80 43.77 -12.99
CA TRP A 294 15.05 43.14 -14.05
C TRP A 294 13.63 43.71 -14.03
N LYS A 295 12.89 43.53 -15.14
CA LYS A 295 11.66 44.29 -15.38
C LYS A 295 10.39 43.49 -15.08
N ASN A 296 10.38 42.22 -15.47
CA ASN A 296 9.22 41.32 -15.43
C ASN A 296 9.51 40.13 -14.49
N ASP A 297 8.84 39.00 -14.65
CA ASP A 297 9.01 37.86 -13.76
C ASP A 297 10.38 37.21 -13.94
N PHE A 298 10.92 36.66 -12.85
CA PHE A 298 12.21 35.98 -12.87
C PHE A 298 12.00 34.47 -13.00
N MET A 299 12.40 33.91 -14.14
CA MET A 299 11.99 32.56 -14.54
C MET A 299 13.01 31.47 -14.20
N GLY A 300 14.27 31.84 -14.02
CA GLY A 300 15.32 30.83 -13.94
C GLY A 300 16.72 31.32 -14.21
N ILE A 301 17.62 30.34 -14.26
CA ILE A 301 19.03 30.55 -14.58
C ILE A 301 19.42 29.76 -15.83
N ILE A 302 20.36 30.31 -16.60
CA ILE A 302 21.04 29.61 -17.69
C ILE A 302 22.53 29.56 -17.38
N VAL A 303 23.13 28.38 -17.49
CA VAL A 303 24.58 28.19 -17.42
C VAL A 303 25.11 27.84 -18.81
N ALA A 304 25.78 28.80 -19.45
CA ALA A 304 26.40 28.64 -20.78
C ALA A 304 27.73 27.86 -20.69
N GLY A 305 27.68 26.70 -20.05
CA GLY A 305 28.84 25.90 -19.69
C GLY A 305 28.45 24.73 -18.80
N ASN A 306 29.44 24.21 -18.06
CA ASN A 306 29.21 23.19 -17.04
C ASN A 306 28.65 23.84 -15.76
N LEU A 307 27.74 23.13 -15.08
CA LEU A 307 27.30 23.45 -13.73
C LEU A 307 27.84 22.41 -12.76
N GLU A 308 28.71 22.82 -11.85
CA GLU A 308 29.28 21.98 -10.82
C GLU A 308 28.91 22.54 -9.44
N VAL A 309 28.20 21.76 -8.63
CA VAL A 309 27.75 22.15 -7.29
C VAL A 309 28.32 21.14 -6.30
N ASP A 310 29.22 21.60 -5.42
CA ASP A 310 29.76 20.82 -4.31
C ASP A 310 28.74 20.81 -3.15
N GLY A 311 27.57 20.24 -3.44
CA GLY A 311 26.40 20.29 -2.59
C GLY A 311 25.11 20.01 -3.37
N ASP A 312 24.00 20.37 -2.75
CA ASP A 312 22.67 20.08 -3.24
C ASP A 312 22.14 21.20 -4.15
N ILE A 313 21.33 20.85 -5.14
CA ILE A 313 20.50 21.77 -5.90
C ILE A 313 19.07 21.63 -5.39
N THR A 314 18.57 22.68 -4.73
CA THR A 314 17.27 22.67 -4.03
C THR A 314 16.44 23.92 -4.29
N CYS A 315 16.89 24.80 -5.19
CA CYS A 315 16.11 25.97 -5.55
C CYS A 315 14.85 25.58 -6.33
N ASP A 316 13.73 26.17 -5.96
CA ASP A 316 12.47 26.06 -6.69
C ASP A 316 12.46 27.03 -7.88
N ILE A 317 13.34 26.79 -8.85
CA ILE A 317 13.41 27.59 -10.07
C ILE A 317 13.87 26.75 -11.25
N SER A 318 13.48 27.17 -12.46
CA SER A 318 13.88 26.48 -13.67
C SER A 318 15.37 26.73 -13.99
N ILE A 319 16.07 25.69 -14.46
CA ILE A 319 17.52 25.70 -14.70
C ILE A 319 17.82 25.13 -16.09
N GLN A 320 18.61 25.85 -16.88
CA GLN A 320 19.17 25.31 -18.12
C GLN A 320 20.69 25.23 -18.04
N VAL A 321 21.25 24.07 -18.33
CA VAL A 321 22.71 23.82 -18.41
C VAL A 321 23.06 23.40 -19.82
N GLU A 322 23.87 24.21 -20.52
CA GLU A 322 24.25 23.93 -21.91
C GLU A 322 25.22 22.73 -22.05
N LYS A 323 25.89 22.33 -20.97
CA LYS A 323 26.82 21.19 -20.94
C LYS A 323 26.52 20.25 -19.77
N ASP A 324 27.55 19.85 -19.03
CA ASP A 324 27.45 18.82 -18.00
C ASP A 324 26.99 19.41 -16.65
N LEU A 325 26.22 18.61 -15.90
CA LEU A 325 25.77 18.89 -14.54
C LEU A 325 26.43 17.92 -13.55
N ILE A 326 26.96 18.43 -12.45
CA ILE A 326 27.46 17.64 -11.33
C ILE A 326 26.90 18.23 -10.03
N CYS A 327 26.29 17.39 -9.18
CA CYS A 327 25.83 17.78 -7.85
C CYS A 327 25.72 16.56 -6.91
N ASP A 328 25.53 16.82 -5.61
CA ASP A 328 25.32 15.77 -4.62
C ASP A 328 23.88 15.24 -4.67
N TYR A 329 22.90 16.13 -4.72
CA TYR A 329 21.47 15.84 -4.77
C TYR A 329 20.75 16.87 -5.64
N LEU A 330 19.75 16.42 -6.42
CA LEU A 330 18.96 17.28 -7.28
C LEU A 330 17.48 17.18 -6.91
N TYR A 331 16.92 18.29 -6.45
CA TYR A 331 15.48 18.46 -6.24
C TYR A 331 14.88 19.31 -7.36
N THR A 332 13.68 18.94 -7.79
CA THR A 332 12.87 19.72 -8.73
C THR A 332 11.40 19.68 -8.28
N HIS A 333 10.82 20.87 -8.08
CA HIS A 333 9.42 21.05 -7.73
C HIS A 333 8.75 21.88 -8.81
N ASN A 334 7.84 21.31 -9.57
CA ASN A 334 7.08 22.04 -10.60
C ASN A 334 7.88 22.94 -11.56
N CYS A 335 9.19 22.70 -11.69
CA CYS A 335 10.11 23.56 -12.42
C CYS A 335 10.67 22.81 -13.64
N HIS A 336 11.25 23.56 -14.58
CA HIS A 336 11.84 22.98 -15.78
C HIS A 336 13.36 22.99 -15.67
N ILE A 337 13.95 21.81 -15.56
CA ILE A 337 15.40 21.62 -15.58
C ILE A 337 15.79 20.92 -16.87
N GLU A 338 16.66 21.56 -17.66
CA GLU A 338 17.24 20.96 -18.86
C GLU A 338 18.77 20.93 -18.77
N VAL A 339 19.34 19.74 -18.97
CA VAL A 339 20.78 19.53 -19.10
C VAL A 339 21.08 18.99 -20.49
N SER A 340 21.83 19.77 -21.28
CA SER A 340 22.18 19.39 -22.66
C SER A 340 23.32 18.36 -22.72
N GLY A 341 24.18 18.31 -21.70
CA GLY A 341 25.26 17.32 -21.55
C GLY A 341 24.88 16.15 -20.64
N ASN A 342 25.89 15.58 -19.98
CA ASN A 342 25.73 14.51 -19.01
C ASN A 342 25.38 15.06 -17.63
N ALA A 343 24.68 14.27 -16.82
CA ALA A 343 24.41 14.60 -15.43
C ALA A 343 24.98 13.54 -14.49
N HIS A 344 25.75 13.99 -13.51
CA HIS A 344 26.32 13.16 -12.46
C HIS A 344 25.76 13.61 -11.10
N ILE A 345 24.83 12.83 -10.56
CA ILE A 345 24.17 13.09 -9.29
C ILE A 345 24.62 12.02 -8.30
N LYS A 346 25.27 12.43 -7.21
CA LYS A 346 25.96 11.50 -6.31
C LYS A 346 25.00 10.64 -5.48
N TYR A 347 23.92 11.22 -4.96
CA TYR A 347 23.04 10.57 -4.00
C TYR A 347 21.63 10.32 -4.52
N GLY A 348 21.05 11.24 -5.28
CA GLY A 348 19.75 11.00 -5.88
C GLY A 348 19.07 12.20 -6.49
N ILE A 349 18.01 11.93 -7.22
CA ILE A 349 17.09 12.92 -7.79
C ILE A 349 15.73 12.73 -7.12
N TYR A 350 15.11 13.83 -6.71
CA TYR A 350 13.70 13.86 -6.31
C TYR A 350 12.93 14.83 -7.20
N GLY A 351 11.93 14.33 -7.90
CA GLY A 351 10.97 15.15 -8.65
C GLY A 351 9.62 15.16 -7.97
N GLN A 352 9.06 16.35 -7.82
CA GLN A 352 7.77 16.57 -7.18
C GLN A 352 6.86 17.41 -8.06
N TYR A 353 5.59 16.99 -8.16
CA TYR A 353 4.50 17.71 -8.80
C TYR A 353 4.59 17.75 -10.34
N ASN A 354 3.44 17.84 -11.01
CA ASN A 354 3.29 17.34 -12.39
C ASN A 354 3.42 18.36 -13.51
N ASP A 355 3.46 19.66 -13.23
CA ASP A 355 3.65 20.66 -14.30
C ASP A 355 5.13 20.89 -14.66
N GLY A 356 6.07 20.34 -13.87
CA GLY A 356 7.50 20.47 -14.12
C GLY A 356 8.12 19.31 -14.92
N THR A 357 9.34 19.53 -15.41
CA THR A 357 10.08 18.54 -16.19
C THR A 357 11.58 18.57 -15.91
N LEU A 358 12.20 17.41 -15.70
CA LEU A 358 13.64 17.21 -15.74
C LEU A 358 14.03 16.47 -17.02
N VAL A 359 14.77 17.15 -17.90
CA VAL A 359 15.26 16.59 -19.16
C VAL A 359 16.79 16.58 -19.17
N ILE A 360 17.37 15.40 -19.35
CA ILE A 360 18.82 15.22 -19.52
C ILE A 360 19.03 14.63 -20.93
N LYS A 361 19.65 15.40 -21.83
CA LYS A 361 19.88 14.99 -23.22
C LYS A 361 21.07 14.02 -23.35
N GLY A 362 22.05 14.13 -22.45
CA GLY A 362 23.18 13.21 -22.36
C GLY A 362 22.90 12.01 -21.46
N LYS A 363 23.96 11.44 -20.86
CA LYS A 363 23.85 10.31 -19.94
C LYS A 363 23.60 10.77 -18.52
N VAL A 364 22.73 10.07 -17.79
CA VAL A 364 22.52 10.26 -16.36
C VAL A 364 23.25 9.19 -15.54
N SER A 365 23.93 9.62 -14.48
CA SER A 365 24.56 8.74 -13.48
C SER A 365 24.00 9.12 -12.12
N CYS A 366 23.11 8.30 -11.57
CA CYS A 366 22.42 8.57 -10.32
C CYS A 366 21.97 7.27 -9.63
N PRO A 367 22.19 7.09 -8.32
CA PRO A 367 21.83 5.83 -7.65
C PRO A 367 20.35 5.73 -7.26
N TYR A 368 19.68 6.84 -6.93
CA TYR A 368 18.29 6.84 -6.49
C TYR A 368 17.47 7.89 -7.26
N PHE A 369 16.32 7.47 -7.77
CA PHE A 369 15.35 8.32 -8.42
C PHE A 369 14.05 8.19 -7.65
N ILE A 370 13.56 9.27 -7.05
CA ILE A 370 12.26 9.30 -6.39
C ILE A 370 11.36 10.23 -7.19
N ASN A 371 10.26 9.69 -7.68
CA ASN A 371 9.26 10.42 -8.44
C ASN A 371 8.00 10.58 -7.60
N ASN A 372 7.46 11.79 -7.52
CA ASN A 372 6.12 12.06 -7.02
C ASN A 372 5.39 12.88 -8.08
N ASP A 373 4.91 12.16 -9.10
CA ASP A 373 4.17 12.73 -10.23
C ASP A 373 4.96 13.82 -10.98
N HIS A 374 6.23 13.57 -11.31
CA HIS A 374 7.08 14.52 -12.04
C HIS A 374 7.63 13.89 -13.32
N SER A 375 7.76 14.68 -14.39
CA SER A 375 8.36 14.18 -15.63
C SER A 375 9.88 14.16 -15.52
N MET A 376 10.47 13.02 -15.15
CA MET A 376 11.91 12.85 -14.97
C MET A 376 12.45 11.50 -15.49
N PRO A 377 13.77 11.34 -15.66
CA PRO A 377 14.35 10.04 -15.97
C PRO A 377 14.09 9.03 -14.85
N SER A 378 13.88 7.77 -15.21
CA SER A 378 13.58 6.68 -14.27
C SER A 378 14.72 5.69 -14.06
N LYS A 379 15.90 5.93 -14.64
CA LYS A 379 17.06 5.03 -14.51
C LYS A 379 18.37 5.74 -14.78
N SER A 380 19.44 5.15 -14.25
CA SER A 380 20.81 5.53 -14.59
C SER A 380 21.28 4.87 -15.89
N ASP A 381 22.07 5.59 -16.68
CA ASP A 381 22.82 5.03 -17.82
C ASP A 381 24.15 4.40 -17.37
N LYS A 382 24.59 4.69 -16.13
CA LYS A 382 25.87 4.21 -15.58
C LYS A 382 25.69 3.70 -14.15
N GLY A 383 26.09 2.45 -13.93
CA GLY A 383 25.96 1.80 -12.62
C GLY A 383 24.52 1.33 -12.33
N GLU A 384 24.32 0.80 -11.13
CA GLU A 384 22.99 0.40 -10.66
C GLU A 384 22.23 1.60 -10.10
N SER A 385 20.91 1.61 -10.29
CA SER A 385 20.02 2.64 -9.74
C SER A 385 18.67 2.08 -9.36
N ILE A 386 18.05 2.58 -8.29
CA ILE A 386 16.67 2.22 -7.91
C ILE A 386 15.73 3.38 -8.23
N TYR A 387 14.61 3.06 -8.86
CA TYR A 387 13.49 3.98 -9.10
C TYR A 387 12.39 3.74 -8.08
N ILE A 388 11.90 4.80 -7.46
CA ILE A 388 10.79 4.80 -6.50
C ILE A 388 9.73 5.75 -7.04
N GLU A 389 8.58 5.20 -7.41
CA GLU A 389 7.37 5.99 -7.65
C GLU A 389 6.64 6.12 -6.31
N ALA A 390 6.48 7.35 -5.82
CA ALA A 390 5.96 7.68 -4.51
C ALA A 390 4.82 8.70 -4.65
N PHE A 391 3.76 8.29 -5.36
CA PHE A 391 2.61 9.14 -5.62
C PHE A 391 1.94 9.58 -4.31
N CYS A 392 1.89 10.89 -4.08
CA CYS A 392 1.43 11.49 -2.82
C CYS A 392 2.22 11.07 -1.56
N LEU A 393 3.38 10.41 -1.70
CA LEU A 393 4.24 9.90 -0.62
C LEU A 393 3.61 8.84 0.32
N ASP A 394 2.36 8.48 0.10
CA ASP A 394 1.61 7.48 0.88
C ASP A 394 2.26 6.09 0.76
N ILE A 395 2.47 5.44 1.89
CA ILE A 395 3.03 4.09 2.01
C ILE A 395 2.33 3.05 1.12
N ASN A 396 1.02 3.19 0.90
CA ASN A 396 0.23 2.29 0.06
C ASN A 396 0.42 2.55 -1.44
N ASN A 397 0.97 3.70 -1.83
CA ASN A 397 1.16 4.12 -3.22
C ASN A 397 2.63 4.11 -3.65
N ILE A 398 3.51 3.44 -2.88
CA ILE A 398 4.92 3.28 -3.22
C ILE A 398 5.15 2.05 -4.09
N GLU A 399 5.79 2.30 -5.23
CA GLU A 399 6.29 1.31 -6.16
C GLU A 399 7.82 1.44 -6.31
N ILE A 400 8.54 0.33 -6.25
CA ILE A 400 10.01 0.29 -6.32
C ILE A 400 10.43 -0.62 -7.47
N ASP A 401 11.15 -0.06 -8.45
CA ASP A 401 11.61 -0.75 -9.67
C ASP A 401 10.48 -1.53 -10.39
N GLY A 402 9.26 -0.99 -10.46
CA GLY A 402 8.14 -1.67 -11.12
C GLY A 402 7.22 -2.47 -10.18
N LEU A 403 7.61 -2.62 -8.90
CA LEU A 403 6.91 -3.48 -7.96
C LEU A 403 5.92 -2.69 -7.08
N ILE A 404 4.64 -2.81 -7.39
CA ILE A 404 3.53 -2.17 -6.65
C ILE A 404 3.49 -2.69 -5.21
N TYR A 405 3.10 -1.84 -4.25
CA TYR A 405 2.97 -2.17 -2.82
C TYR A 405 4.27 -2.77 -2.28
N SER A 406 5.36 -2.02 -2.42
CA SER A 406 6.70 -2.46 -2.00
C SER A 406 7.37 -1.54 -0.98
N ALA A 407 6.59 -0.65 -0.35
CA ALA A 407 7.06 0.22 0.72
C ALA A 407 7.73 -0.54 1.88
N GLU A 408 7.32 -1.79 2.13
CA GLU A 408 7.90 -2.60 3.19
C GLU A 408 9.39 -2.95 2.95
N LEU A 409 9.92 -2.74 1.74
CA LEU A 409 11.35 -2.88 1.45
C LEU A 409 12.19 -1.75 2.07
N LEU A 410 11.57 -0.60 2.35
CA LEU A 410 12.21 0.55 2.97
C LEU A 410 12.31 0.38 4.50
N LEU A 411 13.27 1.07 5.12
CA LEU A 411 13.38 1.10 6.58
C LEU A 411 12.18 1.83 7.20
N PRO A 412 11.60 1.35 8.31
CA PRO A 412 10.51 2.05 8.98
C PRO A 412 10.80 3.52 9.28
N LEU A 413 12.06 3.85 9.55
CA LEU A 413 12.48 5.21 9.92
C LEU A 413 12.44 6.21 8.77
N VAL A 414 12.31 5.78 7.50
CA VAL A 414 12.13 6.73 6.38
C VAL A 414 10.69 7.24 6.26
N PHE A 415 9.78 6.75 7.08
CA PHE A 415 8.40 7.21 7.12
C PHE A 415 8.22 8.15 8.32
N ASP A 416 7.56 9.29 8.10
CA ASP A 416 7.26 10.22 9.19
C ASP A 416 6.20 9.60 10.12
N GLU A 417 6.36 9.80 11.44
CA GLU A 417 5.32 9.48 12.40
C GLU A 417 4.17 10.47 12.21
N ASP A 418 2.96 9.98 11.94
CA ASP A 418 1.83 10.81 11.58
C ASP A 418 1.48 11.83 12.68
N LYS A 419 1.16 13.07 12.27
CA LYS A 419 0.79 14.19 13.16
C LYS A 419 -0.69 14.14 13.59
N GLU A 420 -1.52 13.29 12.97
CA GLU A 420 -2.98 13.30 13.18
C GLU A 420 -3.60 11.95 13.58
N GLY A 421 -2.83 10.88 13.72
CA GLY A 421 -3.33 9.58 14.21
C GLY A 421 -3.99 8.70 13.14
N ASN A 422 -3.79 9.01 11.86
CA ASN A 422 -3.95 8.08 10.75
C ASN A 422 -2.67 7.24 10.62
N GLU A 423 -2.83 5.92 10.56
CA GLU A 423 -1.75 4.95 10.78
C GLU A 423 -0.83 4.71 9.56
N GLU A 424 -0.78 5.64 8.61
CA GLU A 424 -0.03 5.50 7.35
C GLU A 424 0.94 6.68 7.23
N GLY A 425 2.23 6.42 7.51
CA GLY A 425 3.27 7.44 7.47
C GLY A 425 3.68 7.78 6.04
N ASP A 426 3.80 9.06 5.73
CA ASP A 426 4.33 9.54 4.45
C ASP A 426 5.83 9.26 4.35
N LEU A 427 6.30 8.93 3.14
CA LEU A 427 7.72 8.82 2.85
C LEU A 427 8.43 10.17 3.05
N SER A 428 9.29 10.23 4.05
CA SER A 428 10.12 11.38 4.38
C SER A 428 11.35 11.41 3.47
N ILE A 429 11.27 12.20 2.39
CA ILE A 429 12.35 12.36 1.41
C ILE A 429 13.65 12.86 2.06
N ASP A 430 13.53 13.81 2.99
CA ASP A 430 14.65 14.34 3.76
C ASP A 430 15.33 13.23 4.58
N THR A 431 14.54 12.40 5.24
CA THR A 431 15.07 11.29 6.05
C THR A 431 15.72 10.24 5.16
N PHE A 432 15.09 9.87 4.05
CA PHE A 432 15.64 8.96 3.06
C PHE A 432 17.03 9.43 2.59
N PHE A 433 17.15 10.67 2.12
CA PHE A 433 18.43 11.18 1.63
C PHE A 433 19.44 11.47 2.74
N SER A 434 19.00 11.76 3.97
CA SER A 434 19.89 11.86 5.13
C SER A 434 20.61 10.53 5.41
N ILE A 435 19.93 9.40 5.31
CA ILE A 435 20.51 8.05 5.44
C ILE A 435 21.52 7.82 4.31
N VAL A 436 21.11 8.07 3.06
CA VAL A 436 21.95 7.86 1.88
C VAL A 436 23.24 8.70 1.95
N LYS A 437 23.15 9.98 2.33
CA LYS A 437 24.30 10.89 2.46
C LYS A 437 25.29 10.45 3.54
N LYS A 438 24.85 9.69 4.55
CA LYS A 438 25.72 9.05 5.56
C LYS A 438 26.41 7.78 5.03
N GLY A 439 26.05 7.30 3.84
CA GLY A 439 26.52 6.04 3.28
C GLY A 439 25.85 4.82 3.93
N GLU A 440 24.65 5.00 4.48
CA GLU A 440 23.81 3.95 5.05
C GLU A 440 22.75 3.51 4.03
N ASN A 441 22.20 2.31 4.21
CA ASN A 441 21.19 1.75 3.30
C ASN A 441 19.79 2.16 3.76
N PRO A 442 18.99 2.91 2.96
CA PRO A 442 17.62 3.25 3.32
C PRO A 442 16.63 2.07 3.17
N PHE A 443 17.09 0.93 2.67
CA PHE A 443 16.34 -0.32 2.56
C PHE A 443 16.64 -1.27 3.71
N ARG A 444 15.69 -2.17 3.97
CA ARG A 444 15.92 -3.31 4.86
C ARG A 444 17.09 -4.16 4.36
N GLN A 445 17.81 -4.79 5.27
CA GLN A 445 18.90 -5.68 4.92
C GLN A 445 18.39 -7.11 4.77
N VAL A 446 19.00 -7.84 3.83
CA VAL A 446 18.95 -9.30 3.83
C VAL A 446 20.20 -9.76 4.59
N THR A 447 20.09 -10.10 5.86
CA THR A 447 21.21 -10.75 6.55
C THR A 447 21.49 -12.06 5.82
N LYS A 448 22.77 -12.33 5.57
CA LYS A 448 23.18 -13.64 5.06
C LYS A 448 22.72 -14.68 6.08
N LEU A 449 21.80 -15.56 5.68
CA LEU A 449 21.60 -16.85 6.33
C LEU A 449 23.00 -17.43 6.56
N ARG A 450 23.37 -17.63 7.83
CA ARG A 450 24.57 -18.39 8.17
C ARG A 450 24.38 -19.76 7.51
N SER A 451 25.26 -20.05 6.55
CA SER A 451 25.34 -21.30 5.80
C SER A 451 25.34 -22.52 6.70
#